data_AF-A0A2X1QES9-F1
#
_entry.id   AF-A0A2X1QES9-F1
#
_cell.length_a   1.000
_cell.length_b   1.000
_cell.length_c   1.000
_cell.angle_alpha   90.00
_cell.angle_beta   90.00
_cell.angle_gamma   90.00
#
_symmetry.space_group_name_H-M   'P 1'
#
loop_
_entity.id
_entity.type
_entity.pdbx_description
1 polymer ?
#
loop_
_entity_poly.entity_id
_entity_poly.type
_entity_poly.pdbx_seq_one_letter_code
_entity_poly.pdbx_strand_id
1 'polypeptide(L)'
;MNPALISQLKSLEIDLFIFSCEGIDPQGALWDSNAFNADFKSILLKRAAQSLLLIDKSKFNRSGEARIGHLDDVTHIVSDAPQP
;
A
#
# COMPACT_ATOMS: atom_id res chain seq x y z
N MET A 1 6.23 15.79 -4.90
CA MET A 1 6.59 15.52 -3.48
C MET A 1 8.12 15.32 -3.40
N ASN A 2 8.74 15.65 -2.26
CA ASN A 2 10.20 15.86 -2.13
C ASN A 2 11.00 14.52 -2.08
N PRO A 3 12.00 14.28 -2.96
CA PRO A 3 12.84 13.07 -2.94
C PRO A 3 13.58 12.83 -1.61
N ALA A 4 13.81 13.88 -0.81
CA ALA A 4 14.46 13.77 0.49
C ALA A 4 13.68 12.87 1.47
N LEU A 5 12.35 12.77 1.33
CA LEU A 5 11.52 11.92 2.19
C LEU A 5 11.91 10.44 2.09
N ILE A 6 12.21 9.93 0.89
CA ILE A 6 12.63 8.53 0.70
C ILE A 6 13.97 8.26 1.40
N SER A 7 14.89 9.22 1.37
CA SER A 7 16.18 9.09 2.05
C SER A 7 16.01 9.04 3.57
N GLN A 8 15.12 9.87 4.12
CA GLN A 8 14.82 9.90 5.55
C GLN A 8 14.19 8.60 6.06
N LEU A 9 13.40 7.91 5.22
CA LEU A 9 12.88 6.60 5.59
C LEU A 9 14.01 5.62 5.96
N LYS A 10 15.20 5.70 5.34
CA LYS A 10 16.31 4.76 5.58
C LYS A 10 16.75 4.70 7.05
N SER A 11 16.68 5.80 7.78
CA SER A 11 17.08 5.87 9.18
C SER A 11 15.94 5.62 10.16
N LEU A 12 14.69 5.49 9.69
CA LEU A 12 13.53 5.28 10.54
C LEU A 12 13.22 3.80 10.69
N GLU A 13 13.03 3.37 11.93
CA GLU A 13 12.30 2.16 12.25
C GLU A 13 10.80 2.50 12.21
N ILE A 14 10.04 1.73 11.44
CA ILE A 14 8.64 2.00 11.17
C ILE A 14 7.84 0.87 11.81
N ASP A 15 7.27 1.13 12.97
CA ASP A 15 6.48 0.11 13.66
C ASP A 15 5.18 -0.19 12.91
N LEU A 16 4.49 0.87 12.46
CA LEU A 16 3.17 0.78 11.84
C LEU A 16 3.06 1.68 10.60
N PHE A 17 2.68 1.07 9.48
CA PHE A 17 2.35 1.77 8.25
C PHE A 17 0.87 1.61 7.91
N ILE A 18 0.12 2.69 8.03
CA ILE A 18 -1.31 2.74 7.67
C ILE A 18 -1.44 3.38 6.30
N PHE A 19 -2.12 2.72 5.37
CA PHE A 19 -2.23 3.21 4.00
C PHE A 19 -3.51 2.75 3.30
N SER A 20 -3.74 3.33 2.12
CA SER A 20 -4.79 2.93 1.18
C SER A 20 -4.22 2.87 -0.23
N CYS A 21 -5.00 2.33 -1.17
CA CYS A 21 -4.63 2.13 -2.56
C CYS A 21 -5.74 2.61 -3.50
N GLU A 22 -5.41 2.79 -4.78
CA GLU A 22 -6.41 3.04 -5.82
C GLU A 22 -7.30 1.82 -6.06
N GLY A 23 -6.72 0.62 -5.99
CA GLY A 23 -7.46 -0.62 -6.14
C GLY A 23 -6.61 -1.86 -5.85
N ILE A 24 -7.30 -2.99 -5.74
CA ILE A 24 -6.74 -4.34 -5.68
C ILE A 24 -7.26 -5.09 -6.88
N ASP A 25 -6.40 -5.66 -7.70
CA ASP A 25 -6.83 -6.48 -8.82
C ASP A 25 -7.21 -7.91 -8.37
N PRO A 26 -7.86 -8.72 -9.23
CA PRO A 26 -8.26 -10.08 -8.87
C PRO A 26 -7.10 -11.02 -8.52
N GLN A 27 -5.86 -10.65 -8.83
CA GLN A 27 -4.66 -11.40 -8.49
C GLN A 27 -4.07 -10.97 -7.15
N GLY A 28 -4.63 -9.94 -6.49
CA GLY A 28 -4.14 -9.42 -5.22
C GLY A 28 -3.06 -8.33 -5.37
N ALA A 29 -2.78 -7.83 -6.57
CA ALA A 29 -1.84 -6.72 -6.71
C ALA A 29 -2.48 -5.41 -6.24
N LEU A 30 -1.72 -4.66 -5.43
CA LEU A 30 -2.11 -3.36 -4.90
C LEU A 30 -1.68 -2.27 -5.88
N TRP A 31 -2.59 -1.36 -6.22
CA TRP A 31 -2.37 -0.31 -7.21
C TRP A 31 -2.49 1.10 -6.65
N ASP A 32 -1.72 2.05 -7.16
CA ASP A 32 -1.83 3.49 -6.92
C ASP A 32 -2.06 4.24 -8.23
N SER A 33 -2.54 5.47 -8.12
CA SER A 33 -2.84 6.33 -9.28
C SER A 33 -1.62 7.07 -9.82
N ASN A 34 -0.47 6.96 -9.16
CA ASN A 34 0.79 7.45 -9.72
C ASN A 34 1.99 6.66 -9.22
N ALA A 35 3.00 6.57 -10.07
CA ALA A 35 4.24 5.82 -9.81
C ALA A 35 4.99 6.30 -8.56
N PHE A 36 5.01 7.60 -8.31
CA PHE A 36 5.76 8.14 -7.18
C PHE A 36 5.19 7.72 -5.82
N ASN A 37 3.86 7.76 -5.68
CA ASN A 37 3.18 7.25 -4.49
C ASN A 37 3.33 5.74 -4.37
N ALA A 38 3.23 5.02 -5.49
CA ALA A 38 3.44 3.58 -5.50
C ALA A 38 4.82 3.23 -4.94
N ASP A 39 5.89 3.82 -5.49
CA ASP A 39 7.27 3.58 -5.04
C ASP A 39 7.47 3.89 -3.55
N PHE A 40 6.94 5.03 -3.09
CA PHE A 40 7.03 5.43 -1.69
C PHE A 40 6.31 4.43 -0.76
N LYS A 41 5.08 4.04 -1.12
CA LYS A 41 4.30 3.05 -0.36
C LYS A 41 4.92 1.66 -0.43
N SER A 42 5.52 1.26 -1.56
CA SER A 42 6.24 -0.01 -1.70
C SER A 42 7.41 -0.11 -0.73
N ILE A 43 8.17 0.97 -0.55
CA ILE A 43 9.29 1.01 0.39
C ILE A 43 8.78 0.91 1.82
N LEU A 44 7.70 1.62 2.16
CA LEU A 44 7.10 1.58 3.49
C LEU A 44 6.50 0.20 3.81
N LEU A 45 5.77 -0.39 2.87
CA LEU A 45 5.14 -1.71 3.00
C LEU A 45 6.18 -2.80 3.32
N LYS A 46 7.35 -2.74 2.67
CA LYS A 46 8.43 -3.72 2.88
C LYS A 46 9.22 -3.52 4.18
N ARG A 47 9.15 -2.33 4.78
CA ARG A 47 10.02 -1.95 5.90
C ARG A 47 9.29 -1.80 7.22
N ALA A 48 7.98 -1.57 7.18
CA ALA A 48 7.20 -1.49 8.38
C ALA A 48 7.11 -2.86 9.07
N ALA A 49 7.18 -2.89 10.40
CA ALA A 49 6.96 -4.11 11.16
C ALA A 49 5.51 -4.60 11.02
N GLN A 50 4.55 -3.67 10.92
CA GLN A 50 3.16 -3.95 10.61
C GLN A 50 2.62 -2.99 9.55
N SER A 51 1.78 -3.51 8.65
CA SER A 51 1.07 -2.74 7.63
C SER A 51 -0.44 -2.93 7.75
N LEU A 52 -1.18 -1.83 7.74
CA LEU A 52 -2.63 -1.79 7.85
C LEU A 52 -3.21 -1.15 6.59
N LEU A 53 -3.83 -1.96 5.72
CA LEU A 53 -4.52 -1.49 4.53
C LEU A 53 -5.96 -1.10 4.88
N LEU A 54 -6.33 0.15 4.62
CA LEU A 54 -7.68 0.67 4.75
C LEU A 54 -8.31 0.79 3.37
N ILE A 55 -9.40 0.07 3.12
CA ILE A 55 -9.99 0.00 1.79
C ILE A 55 -11.51 -0.21 1.83
N ASP A 56 -12.25 0.46 0.95
CA ASP A 56 -13.67 0.20 0.77
C ASP A 56 -13.94 -0.81 -0.35
N LYS A 57 -15.15 -1.37 -0.37
CA LYS A 57 -15.55 -2.40 -1.34
C LYS A 57 -15.47 -1.97 -2.81
N SER A 58 -15.51 -0.67 -3.11
CA SER A 58 -15.45 -0.15 -4.48
C SER A 58 -14.05 -0.26 -5.11
N LYS A 59 -13.05 -0.61 -4.31
CA LYS A 59 -11.65 -0.69 -4.69
C LYS A 59 -11.19 -2.10 -5.05
N PHE A 60 -12.00 -3.13 -4.80
CA PHE A 60 -11.71 -4.49 -5.25
C PHE A 60 -11.93 -4.64 -6.76
N ASN A 61 -11.22 -5.59 -7.36
CA ASN A 61 -11.21 -5.85 -8.81
C ASN A 61 -10.88 -4.62 -9.66
N ARG A 62 -10.02 -3.75 -9.15
CA ARG A 62 -9.61 -2.50 -9.80
C ARG A 62 -8.08 -2.44 -9.91
N SER A 63 -7.58 -2.33 -11.13
CA SER A 63 -6.18 -1.96 -11.41
C SER A 63 -6.01 -0.44 -11.41
N GLY A 64 -4.76 0.01 -11.32
CA GLY A 64 -4.40 1.43 -11.40
C GLY A 64 -3.20 1.65 -12.32
N GLU A 65 -2.55 2.80 -12.18
CA GLU A 65 -1.44 3.19 -13.05
C GLU A 65 -0.10 2.59 -12.62
N ALA A 66 0.11 2.41 -11.31
CA ALA A 66 1.37 1.93 -10.77
C ALA A 66 1.18 0.94 -9.63
N ARG A 67 2.09 -0.06 -9.54
CA ARG A 67 1.97 -1.15 -8.57
C ARG A 67 2.70 -0.82 -7.27
N ILE A 68 2.00 -0.95 -6.14
CA ILE A 68 2.55 -0.80 -4.78
C ILE A 68 3.20 -2.11 -4.31
N GLY A 69 2.53 -3.25 -4.50
CA GLY A 69 2.96 -4.51 -3.91
C GLY A 69 1.93 -5.62 -4.12
N HIS A 70 1.92 -6.60 -3.22
CA HIS A 70 0.90 -7.64 -3.19
C HIS A 70 0.12 -7.61 -1.88
N LEU A 71 -1.12 -8.08 -1.90
CA LEU A 71 -1.98 -8.15 -0.71
C LEU A 71 -1.36 -9.03 0.40
N ASP A 72 -0.61 -10.07 0.01
CA ASP A 72 0.10 -10.95 0.95
C ASP A 72 1.20 -10.23 1.74
N ASP A 73 1.68 -9.07 1.27
CA ASP A 73 2.65 -8.23 2.00
C ASP A 73 1.96 -7.37 3.09
N VAL A 74 0.62 -7.39 3.15
CA VAL A 74 -0.18 -6.59 4.09
C VAL A 74 -0.45 -7.39 5.36
N THR A 75 -0.13 -6.83 6.52
CA THR A 75 -0.36 -7.51 7.81
C THR A 75 -1.84 -7.60 8.15
N HIS A 76 -2.59 -6.52 7.97
CA HIS A 76 -4.02 -6.45 8.29
C HIS A 76 -4.79 -5.58 7.29
N ILE A 77 -6.02 -5.99 6.99
CA ILE A 77 -6.93 -5.26 6.11
C ILE A 77 -8.16 -4.83 6.91
N VAL A 78 -8.53 -3.56 6.80
CA VAL A 78 -9.79 -3.02 7.33
C VAL A 78 -10.65 -2.62 6.15
N SER A 79 -11.85 -3.20 6.07
CA SER A 79 -12.80 -2.91 5.00
C SER A 79 -14.24 -2.80 5.50
N ASP A 80 -15.06 -2.07 4.75
CA ASP A 80 -16.51 -1.99 4.95
C ASP A 80 -17.27 -3.18 4.34
N ALA A 81 -16.55 -4.08 3.65
CA ALA A 81 -17.05 -5.36 3.18
C ALA A 81 -16.35 -6.53 3.86
N PRO A 82 -16.98 -7.73 3.85
CA PRO A 82 -16.29 -8.96 4.24
C PRO A 82 -15.00 -9.12 3.45
N GLN A 83 -13.93 -9.51 4.13
CA GLN A 83 -12.66 -9.83 3.47
C GLN A 83 -12.88 -11.03 2.53
N PRO A 84 -12.32 -11.00 1.30
CA PRO A 84 -12.35 -12.15 0.39
C PRO A 84 -11.60 -13.35 0.95
#